data_AF-A0A7Y7LW05-F1
#
_entry.id   AF-A0A7Y7LW05-F1
#
_cell.length_a   1.000
_cell.length_b   1.000
_cell.length_c   1.000
_cell.angle_alpha   90.00
_cell.angle_beta   90.00
_cell.angle_gamma   90.00
#
_symmetry.space_group_name_H-M   'P 1'
#
loop_
_entity.id
_entity.type
_entity.pdbx_description
1 polymer ?
#
loop_
_entity_poly.entity_id
_entity_poly.type
_entity_poly.pdbx_seq_one_letter_code
_entity_poly.pdbx_strand_id
1 'polypeptide(L)'
;MAQHTRVRAQSQSPSAPVESAIDAFARQACDDAAQLQEVLHAHACIEKLIGPEHTSDLEALVTTRSELGALLRLANAELQRCISAIDSTTSQLRHALIASEGGMSA
;
A
#
# COMPACT_ATOMS: atom_id res chain seq x y z
N MET A 1 25.34 54.39 -5.76
CA MET A 1 24.07 53.83 -6.29
C MET A 1 24.01 52.37 -5.88
N ALA A 2 23.25 52.06 -4.83
CA ALA A 2 23.16 50.72 -4.25
C ALA A 2 22.01 49.94 -4.91
N GLN A 3 22.31 48.78 -5.52
CA GLN A 3 21.29 47.83 -5.97
C GLN A 3 21.11 46.79 -4.86
N HIS A 4 19.97 46.89 -4.16
CA HIS A 4 19.52 45.91 -3.20
C HIS A 4 19.07 44.65 -3.94
N THR A 5 19.85 43.58 -3.86
CA THR A 5 19.43 42.22 -4.21
C THR A 5 18.34 41.79 -3.23
N ARG A 6 17.08 41.85 -3.67
CA ARG A 6 15.95 41.37 -2.89
C ARG A 6 15.99 39.84 -2.91
N VAL A 7 16.59 39.24 -1.88
CA VAL A 7 16.45 37.80 -1.61
C VAL A 7 14.97 37.54 -1.40
N ARG A 8 14.39 36.72 -2.27
CA ARG A 8 13.02 36.22 -2.19
C ARG A 8 12.92 35.36 -0.94
N ALA A 9 12.49 35.97 0.17
CA ALA A 9 12.01 35.21 1.32
C ALA A 9 10.81 34.38 0.82
N GLN A 10 11.05 33.08 0.60
CA GLN A 10 9.99 32.12 0.41
C GLN A 10 9.22 32.08 1.74
N SER A 11 8.08 32.76 1.78
CA SER A 11 7.08 32.53 2.82
C SER A 11 6.63 31.08 2.68
N GLN A 12 7.25 30.16 3.42
CA GLN A 12 6.71 28.82 3.60
C GLN A 12 5.39 28.99 4.37
N SER A 13 4.27 28.85 3.65
CA SER A 13 2.96 28.77 4.28
C SER A 13 2.92 27.55 5.19
N PRO A 14 2.37 27.67 6.42
CA PRO A 14 2.32 26.57 7.39
C PRO A 14 1.49 25.35 6.94
N SER A 15 0.73 25.45 5.83
CA SER A 15 -0.07 24.35 5.24
C SER A 15 0.72 23.39 4.34
N ALA A 16 1.85 23.82 3.77
CA ALA A 16 2.63 23.02 2.82
C ALA A 16 3.13 21.66 3.36
N PRO A 17 3.51 21.52 4.65
CA PRO A 17 3.93 20.24 5.22
C PRO A 17 2.79 19.22 5.35
N VAL A 18 1.56 19.68 5.63
CA VAL A 18 0.40 18.82 5.85
C VAL A 18 -0.15 18.29 4.53
N GLU A 19 -0.27 19.17 3.53
CA GLU A 19 -0.66 18.77 2.17
C GLU A 19 0.31 17.74 1.59
N SER A 20 1.63 17.95 1.76
CA SER A 20 2.64 16.97 1.34
C SER A 20 2.52 15.62 2.05
N ALA A 21 2.10 15.60 3.32
CA ALA A 21 1.90 14.36 4.07
C ALA A 21 0.65 13.60 3.60
N ILE A 22 -0.46 14.31 3.34
CA ILE A 22 -1.67 13.74 2.76
C ILE A 22 -1.36 13.08 1.42
N ASP A 23 -0.63 13.79 0.56
CA ASP A 23 -0.26 13.34 -0.77
C ASP A 23 0.68 12.11 -0.73
N ALA A 24 1.54 12.03 0.28
CA ALA A 24 2.38 10.87 0.53
C ALA A 24 1.57 9.66 1.02
N PHE A 25 0.67 9.84 1.99
CA PHE A 25 -0.16 8.75 2.50
C PHE A 25 -1.18 8.25 1.47
N ALA A 26 -1.73 9.13 0.63
CA ALA A 26 -2.61 8.74 -0.46
C ALA A 26 -1.88 7.85 -1.48
N ARG A 27 -0.66 8.22 -1.87
CA ARG A 27 0.20 7.38 -2.73
C ARG A 27 0.50 6.03 -2.07
N GLN A 28 0.92 6.05 -0.80
CA GLN A 28 1.20 4.82 -0.07
C GLN A 28 -0.04 3.90 0.05
N ALA A 29 -1.24 4.47 0.22
CA ALA A 29 -2.47 3.68 0.26
C ALA A 29 -2.77 3.02 -1.10
N CYS A 30 -2.48 3.70 -2.21
CA CYS A 30 -2.57 3.10 -3.54
C CYS A 30 -1.57 1.96 -3.73
N ASP A 31 -0.33 2.14 -3.28
CA ASP A 31 0.72 1.11 -3.35
C ASP A 31 0.36 -0.11 -2.48
N ASP A 32 -0.12 0.11 -1.26
CA ASP A 32 -0.56 -0.95 -0.34
C ASP A 32 -1.75 -1.73 -0.93
N ALA A 33 -2.69 -1.04 -1.59
CA ALA A 33 -3.82 -1.67 -2.28
C ALA A 33 -3.39 -2.49 -3.51
N ALA A 34 -2.41 -2.01 -4.27
CA ALA A 34 -1.86 -2.75 -5.41
C ALA A 34 -1.17 -4.04 -4.93
N GLN A 35 -0.39 -3.95 -3.84
CA GLN A 35 0.25 -5.12 -3.23
C GLN A 35 -0.78 -6.14 -2.72
N LEU A 36 -1.89 -5.68 -2.14
CA LEU A 36 -3.00 -6.57 -1.76
C LEU A 36 -3.59 -7.33 -2.96
N GLN A 37 -3.72 -6.67 -4.12
CA GLN A 37 -4.19 -7.32 -5.35
C GLN A 37 -3.23 -8.40 -5.84
N GLU A 38 -1.92 -8.18 -5.74
CA GLU A 38 -0.91 -9.19 -6.09
C GLU A 38 -1.02 -10.44 -5.20
N VAL A 39 -1.24 -10.25 -3.90
CA VAL A 39 -1.46 -11.36 -2.96
C VAL A 39 -2.74 -12.13 -3.28
N LEU A 40 -3.82 -11.43 -3.65
CA LEU A 40 -5.05 -12.08 -4.10
C LEU A 40 -4.84 -12.90 -5.37
N HIS A 41 -4.05 -12.40 -6.32
CA HIS A 41 -3.67 -13.18 -7.51
C HIS A 41 -2.85 -14.42 -7.13
N ALA A 42 -1.91 -14.31 -6.20
CA ALA A 42 -1.17 -15.46 -5.70
C ALA A 42 -2.09 -16.51 -5.08
N HIS A 43 -3.08 -16.09 -4.28
CA HIS A 43 -4.12 -16.98 -3.75
C HIS A 43 -4.92 -17.67 -4.86
N ALA A 44 -5.42 -16.93 -5.86
CA ALA A 44 -6.16 -17.51 -6.98
C ALA A 44 -5.32 -18.49 -7.81
N CYS A 45 -4.01 -18.25 -7.95
CA CYS A 45 -3.08 -19.20 -8.57
C CYS A 45 -2.94 -20.49 -7.74
N ILE A 46 -2.80 -20.38 -6.42
CA ILE A 46 -2.74 -21.55 -5.53
C ILE A 46 -4.04 -22.35 -5.58
N GLU A 47 -5.20 -21.68 -5.62
CA GLU A 47 -6.51 -22.34 -5.77
C GLU A 47 -6.61 -23.16 -7.06
N LYS A 48 -6.09 -22.63 -8.18
CA LYS A 48 -6.02 -23.37 -9.45
C LYS A 48 -5.18 -24.64 -9.32
N LEU A 49 -4.05 -24.60 -8.62
CA LEU A 49 -3.22 -25.80 -8.39
C LEU A 49 -3.93 -26.90 -7.59
N ILE A 50 -4.98 -26.56 -6.83
CA ILE A 50 -5.72 -27.49 -5.97
C ILE A 50 -7.03 -27.95 -6.63
N GLY A 51 -7.54 -27.21 -7.63
CA GLY A 51 -8.84 -27.45 -8.24
C GLY A 51 -8.93 -28.78 -9.02
N PRO A 52 -10.09 -29.48 -8.99
CA PRO A 52 -10.26 -30.82 -9.56
C PRO A 52 -10.11 -30.89 -11.09
N GLU A 53 -10.19 -29.76 -11.79
CA GLU A 53 -10.15 -29.63 -13.26
C GLU A 53 -8.73 -29.80 -13.88
N HIS A 54 -7.68 -29.93 -13.06
CA HIS A 54 -6.29 -29.78 -13.53
C HIS A 54 -5.56 -31.10 -13.86
N THR A 55 -6.28 -32.19 -14.08
CA THR A 55 -5.69 -33.52 -14.22
C THR A 55 -4.94 -33.76 -15.54
N SER A 56 -5.08 -32.90 -16.57
CA SER A 56 -4.47 -33.15 -17.89
C SER A 56 -3.35 -32.18 -18.31
N ASP A 57 -3.28 -30.95 -17.79
CA ASP A 57 -2.27 -29.94 -18.19
C ASP A 57 -1.14 -29.77 -17.16
N LEU A 58 -1.33 -30.26 -15.93
CA LEU A 58 -0.37 -30.16 -14.82
C LEU A 58 0.36 -31.49 -14.56
N GLU A 59 0.35 -32.45 -15.49
CA GLU A 59 1.07 -33.73 -15.35
C GLU A 59 2.58 -33.56 -15.03
N ALA A 60 3.16 -32.38 -15.30
CA ALA A 60 4.55 -32.04 -14.96
C ALA A 60 4.74 -31.40 -13.56
N LEU A 61 3.68 -30.94 -12.89
CA LEU A 61 3.78 -30.23 -11.61
C LEU A 61 3.36 -31.15 -10.46
N VAL A 62 4.30 -31.98 -10.01
CA VAL A 62 4.13 -32.76 -8.79
C VAL A 62 4.32 -31.82 -7.59
N THR A 63 3.25 -31.22 -7.09
CA THR A 63 3.25 -30.46 -5.82
C THR A 63 2.73 -31.33 -4.68
N THR A 64 3.50 -31.40 -3.60
CA THR A 64 3.12 -32.07 -2.36
C THR A 64 2.15 -31.21 -1.55
N ARG A 65 1.34 -31.85 -0.70
CA ARG A 65 0.48 -31.16 0.28
C ARG A 65 1.28 -30.23 1.20
N SER A 66 2.54 -30.56 1.50
CA SER A 66 3.45 -29.73 2.29
C SER A 66 3.89 -28.46 1.56
N GLU A 67 4.20 -28.55 0.26
CA GLU A 67 4.56 -27.38 -0.56
C GLU A 67 3.37 -26.45 -0.73
N LEU A 68 2.17 -26.99 -1.01
CA LEU A 68 0.93 -26.21 -1.04
C LEU A 68 0.65 -25.53 0.31
N GLY A 69 0.85 -26.24 1.43
CA GLY A 69 0.71 -25.67 2.76
C GLY A 69 1.78 -24.62 3.11
N ALA A 70 2.96 -24.66 2.49
CA ALA A 70 3.96 -23.61 2.60
C ALA A 70 3.55 -22.35 1.82
N LEU A 71 3.09 -22.51 0.58
CA LEU A 71 2.60 -21.41 -0.27
C LEU A 71 1.39 -20.69 0.34
N LEU A 72 0.30 -21.43 0.58
CA LEU A 72 -0.35 -21.50 1.88
C LEU A 72 -0.13 -20.35 2.88
N ARG A 73 0.75 -20.68 3.82
CA ARG A 73 1.16 -19.84 4.95
C ARG A 73 1.86 -18.56 4.51
N LEU A 74 2.66 -18.60 3.45
CA LEU A 74 3.35 -17.42 2.93
C LEU A 74 2.35 -16.37 2.42
N ALA A 75 1.40 -16.78 1.58
CA ALA A 75 0.36 -15.91 1.05
C ALA A 75 -0.50 -15.33 2.18
N ASN A 76 -0.88 -16.15 3.16
CA ASN A 76 -1.63 -15.68 4.33
C ASN A 76 -0.84 -14.67 5.19
N ALA A 77 0.46 -14.90 5.40
CA ALA A 77 1.29 -13.98 6.16
C ALA A 77 1.42 -12.63 5.45
N GLU A 78 1.57 -12.65 4.14
CA GLU A 78 1.66 -11.44 3.33
C GLU A 78 0.31 -10.71 3.21
N LEU A 79 -0.80 -11.44 3.12
CA LEU A 79 -2.15 -10.88 3.18
C LEU A 79 -2.37 -10.14 4.51
N GLN A 80 -1.99 -10.76 5.63
CA GLN A 80 -2.09 -10.13 6.93
C GLN A 80 -1.23 -8.86 7.03
N ARG A 81 -0.01 -8.89 6.46
CA ARG A 81 0.86 -7.72 6.39
C ARG A 81 0.24 -6.60 5.57
N CYS A 82 -0.34 -6.91 4.40
CA CYS A 82 -1.00 -5.94 3.54
C CYS A 82 -2.20 -5.29 4.24
N ILE A 83 -3.03 -6.08 4.91
CA ILE A 83 -4.18 -5.56 5.68
C ILE A 83 -3.69 -4.57 6.75
N SER A 84 -2.67 -4.96 7.54
CA SER A 84 -2.11 -4.07 8.56
C SER A 84 -1.47 -2.81 8.00
N ALA A 85 -0.83 -2.87 6.83
CA ALA A 85 -0.29 -1.71 6.14
C ALA A 85 -1.40 -0.76 5.70
N ILE A 86 -2.45 -1.26 5.05
CA ILE A 86 -3.61 -0.47 4.61
C ILE A 86 -4.30 0.20 5.81
N ASP A 87 -4.54 -0.53 6.90
CA ASP A 87 -5.15 0.03 8.12
C ASP A 87 -4.31 1.17 8.69
N SER A 88 -2.99 0.97 8.77
CA SER A 88 -2.04 1.97 9.24
C SER A 88 -2.01 3.21 8.35
N THR A 89 -1.85 3.04 7.04
CA THR A 89 -1.77 4.12 6.07
C THR A 89 -3.08 4.90 5.99
N THR A 90 -4.22 4.21 6.01
CA THR A 90 -5.55 4.84 6.01
C THR A 90 -5.78 5.65 7.29
N SER A 91 -5.36 5.11 8.45
CA SER A 91 -5.40 5.85 9.72
C SER A 91 -4.55 7.12 9.67
N GLN A 92 -3.32 7.01 9.17
CA GLN A 92 -2.41 8.16 8.99
C GLN A 92 -2.98 9.21 8.04
N LEU A 93 -3.53 8.79 6.89
CA LEU A 93 -4.20 9.67 5.94
C LEU A 93 -5.36 10.42 6.60
N ARG A 94 -6.22 9.71 7.34
CA ARG A 94 -7.33 10.31 8.08
C ARG A 94 -6.84 11.34 9.10
N HIS A 95 -5.78 11.04 9.85
CA HIS A 95 -5.19 11.98 10.80
C HIS A 95 -4.61 13.22 10.13
N ALA A 96 -3.95 13.06 8.98
CA ALA A 96 -3.40 14.17 8.20
C ALA A 96 -4.52 15.07 7.64
N LEU A 97 -5.62 14.49 7.16
CA LEU A 97 -6.80 15.23 6.71
C LEU A 97 -7.43 16.05 7.83
N ILE A 98 -7.66 15.45 9.01
CA ILE A 98 -8.20 16.16 10.19
C ILE A 98 -7.28 17.31 10.61
N ALA A 99 -5.96 17.11 10.58
CA ALA A 99 -4.99 18.15 10.91
C ALA A 99 -5.02 19.31 9.89
N SER A 100 -5.25 19.02 8.61
CA SER A 100 -5.40 20.02 7.56
C SER A 100 -6.67 20.86 7.73
N GLU A 101 -7.78 20.24 8.15
CA GLU A 101 -9.04 20.94 8.39
C GLU A 101 -9.00 21.81 9.65
N GLY A 102 -8.36 21.32 10.72
CA GLY A 102 -8.19 22.05 11.98
C GLY A 102 -7.25 23.27 11.88
N GLY A 103 -6.27 23.23 10.97
CA GLY A 103 -5.38 24.36 10.69
C GLY A 103 -6.02 25.49 9.86
N MET A 104 -7.19 25.25 9.27
CA MET A 104 -7.92 26.24 8.46
C MET A 104 -8.93 27.08 9.26
N SER A 105 -9.15 26.75 10.55
CA SER A 105 -10.14 27.41 11.45
C SER A 105 -9.51 28.27 12.56
N ALA A 106 -8.21 28.56 12.50
CA ALA A 106 -7.50 29.43 13.46
C ALA A 106 -6.87 30.64 12.74
#